data_AF-A0A814VNC7-F1
#
_entry.id   AF-A0A814VNC7-F1
#
_cell.length_a   1.000
_cell.length_b   1.000
_cell.length_c   1.000
_cell.angle_alpha   90.00
_cell.angle_beta   90.00
_cell.angle_gamma   90.00
#
_symmetry.space_group_name_H-M   'P 1'
#
loop_
_entity.id
_entity.type
_entity.pdbx_description
1 polymer ?
#
loop_
_entity_poly.entity_id
_entity_poly.type
_entity_poly.pdbx_seq_one_letter_code
_entity_poly.pdbx_strand_id
1 'polypeptide(L)'
;MIWGTSDPLVGASVMTQLYKYYVTDGQFIPSENVVFKNDLNAAHTFPTDFDSIGNNDCGLTSIPFISNCDFDGAGAILEHIYGPLKPRNNGILNGKFIEFNQGEFLMNSSAYGMSDTAWIYVPKSCSDGTICKLHITYHGCQQSYEKIGDKYIKNTGYNRWADTNNIIVLYPQTVTTNTIDSTDRELTPNVNGCWDWIGWYGSDFDVKSGKQSSAMKKMMDRITSGFKPIDPLTELQILTTTHNSVSLSWRNVLNANGYNIYRNGSKINNEIISGITFTDNNLNSGTIYTFIVKAISSTGTESIASNYVTAKTIGNSPAVAIPNGLIATYITGNSITLKWNLVLDVATYNIYRNGNKVADVELTSFTDTCLKPATNYRYQVSSVKDLIESEKSIEVKVKTLTLNVCFNDNNYNHIISGRAYHSMNDALPVDTNQNRELYNKFQRTKENDCIIE
;
A
#
# COMPACT_ATOMS: atom_id res chain seq x y z
N MET A 1 30.73 34.54 3.99
CA MET A 1 31.87 33.61 4.18
C MET A 1 32.54 33.94 5.50
N ILE A 2 32.66 32.96 6.40
CA ILE A 2 33.16 33.16 7.78
C ILE A 2 34.15 32.05 8.09
N TRP A 3 35.27 32.37 8.72
CA TRP A 3 36.22 31.39 9.25
C TRP A 3 36.93 31.94 10.48
N GLY A 4 37.40 31.04 11.35
CA GLY A 4 38.14 31.39 12.56
C GLY A 4 39.64 31.47 12.32
N THR A 5 40.32 32.52 12.79
CA THR A 5 41.76 32.75 12.60
C THR A 5 42.64 31.62 13.15
N SER A 6 42.10 30.81 14.06
CA SER A 6 42.76 29.68 14.71
C SER A 6 42.22 28.33 14.25
N ASP A 7 41.41 28.28 13.16
CA ASP A 7 40.89 27.03 12.58
C ASP A 7 42.03 26.20 11.94
N PRO A 8 42.36 25.03 12.52
CA PRO A 8 43.45 24.20 12.04
C PRO A 8 43.02 23.17 10.97
N LEU A 9 41.72 23.06 10.67
CA LEU A 9 41.17 22.03 9.79
C LEU A 9 40.95 22.54 8.37
N VAL A 10 40.23 23.66 8.24
CA VAL A 10 39.93 24.28 6.94
C VAL A 10 40.71 25.58 6.80
N GLY A 11 40.49 26.50 7.74
CA GLY A 11 41.35 27.65 7.97
C GLY A 11 41.48 28.64 6.80
N ALA A 12 42.45 29.54 6.95
CA ALA A 12 42.64 30.73 6.12
C ALA A 12 42.86 30.41 4.65
N SER A 13 43.72 29.43 4.37
CA SER A 13 44.18 29.11 3.01
C SER A 13 43.02 28.62 2.15
N VAL A 14 42.23 27.67 2.66
CA VAL A 14 41.08 27.11 1.93
C VAL A 14 40.01 28.17 1.72
N MET A 15 39.67 28.94 2.76
CA MET A 15 38.62 29.96 2.68
C MET A 15 39.01 31.14 1.78
N THR A 16 40.31 31.46 1.71
CA THR A 16 40.82 32.45 0.73
C THR A 16 40.69 31.93 -0.69
N GLN A 17 40.98 30.65 -0.94
CA GLN A 17 40.79 30.06 -2.27
C GLN A 17 39.31 29.99 -2.67
N LEU A 18 38.41 29.73 -1.71
CA LEU A 18 36.96 29.80 -1.94
C LEU A 18 36.52 31.22 -2.34
N TYR A 19 37.01 32.25 -1.64
CA TYR A 19 36.74 33.64 -1.99
C TYR A 19 37.25 33.95 -3.40
N LYS A 20 38.49 33.56 -3.72
CA LYS A 20 39.04 33.77 -5.06
C LYS A 20 38.21 33.09 -6.15
N TYR A 21 37.85 31.83 -5.93
CA TYR A 21 37.05 31.07 -6.88
C TYR A 21 35.73 31.79 -7.21
N TYR A 22 34.98 32.24 -6.20
CA TYR A 22 33.69 32.89 -6.44
C TYR A 22 33.79 34.35 -6.88
N VAL A 23 34.78 35.10 -6.37
CA VAL A 23 34.78 36.56 -6.43
C VAL A 23 35.85 37.10 -7.37
N THR A 24 37.13 36.81 -7.12
CA THR A 24 38.22 37.50 -7.84
C THR A 24 38.58 36.81 -9.15
N ASP A 25 38.75 35.49 -9.11
CA ASP A 25 39.30 34.71 -10.21
C ASP A 25 38.19 34.17 -11.10
N GLY A 26 37.13 33.62 -10.50
CA GLY A 26 35.97 33.13 -11.25
C GLY A 26 34.91 34.19 -11.56
N GLN A 27 34.89 35.31 -10.82
CA GLN A 27 33.99 36.45 -11.06
C GLN A 27 32.50 36.06 -11.16
N PHE A 28 32.09 35.03 -10.43
CA PHE A 28 30.70 34.55 -10.41
C PHE A 28 29.81 35.43 -9.53
N ILE A 29 30.38 36.06 -8.50
CA ILE A 29 29.66 36.89 -7.53
C ILE A 29 30.42 38.22 -7.36
N PRO A 30 29.75 39.38 -7.52
CA PRO A 30 30.35 40.68 -7.24
C PRO A 30 30.83 40.79 -5.78
N SER A 31 31.98 41.42 -5.56
CA SER A 31 32.61 41.51 -4.23
C SER A 31 31.74 42.22 -3.19
N GLU A 32 30.94 43.20 -3.62
CA GLU A 32 29.99 43.94 -2.78
C GLU A 32 28.85 43.07 -2.24
N ASN A 33 28.59 41.92 -2.89
CA ASN A 33 27.61 40.94 -2.45
C ASN A 33 28.22 39.85 -1.57
N VAL A 34 29.48 39.99 -1.15
CA VAL A 34 30.17 39.00 -0.30
C VAL A 34 30.70 39.64 0.96
N VAL A 35 30.21 39.17 2.11
CA VAL A 35 30.85 39.44 3.40
C VAL A 35 31.89 38.35 3.66
N PHE A 36 33.15 38.74 3.83
CA PHE A 36 34.29 37.86 4.14
C PHE A 36 34.83 38.16 5.54
N LYS A 37 34.28 37.50 6.57
CA LYS A 37 34.73 37.63 7.98
C LYS A 37 35.96 36.74 8.19
N ASN A 38 37.12 37.36 8.35
CA ASN A 38 38.44 36.71 8.37
C ASN A 38 39.33 37.09 9.57
N ASP A 39 38.72 37.69 10.57
CA ASP A 39 39.30 38.30 11.76
C ASP A 39 38.65 37.76 13.05
N LEU A 40 37.86 36.69 12.95
CA LEU A 40 37.20 36.06 14.10
C LEU A 40 38.20 35.16 14.85
N ASN A 41 38.49 35.46 16.11
CA ASN A 41 39.34 34.62 16.94
C ASN A 41 38.60 33.34 17.40
N ALA A 42 38.49 32.38 16.49
CA ALA A 42 37.84 31.09 16.71
C ALA A 42 38.69 29.95 16.10
N ALA A 43 38.55 28.76 16.68
CA ALA A 43 39.01 27.52 16.09
C ALA A 43 37.98 26.99 15.07
N HIS A 44 38.06 25.71 14.70
CA HIS A 44 37.06 25.11 13.80
C HIS A 44 35.78 24.82 14.57
N THR A 45 34.84 25.76 14.56
CA THR A 45 33.57 25.68 15.30
C THR A 45 32.52 26.57 14.65
N PHE A 46 31.23 26.26 14.85
CA PHE A 46 30.16 27.18 14.49
C PHE A 46 30.10 28.31 15.53
N PRO A 47 30.33 29.58 15.14
CA PRO A 47 30.41 30.67 16.08
C PRO A 47 29.02 31.20 16.46
N THR A 48 28.80 31.31 17.76
CA THR A 48 27.60 31.90 18.37
C THR A 48 28.01 33.00 19.36
N ASP A 49 27.05 33.73 19.92
CA ASP A 49 27.25 34.74 20.95
C ASP A 49 26.54 34.40 22.27
N PHE A 50 26.30 33.10 22.51
CA PHE A 50 25.62 32.63 23.71
C PHE A 50 26.09 31.26 24.14
N ASP A 51 26.07 31.03 25.45
CA ASP A 51 26.36 29.72 26.01
C ASP A 51 25.17 28.77 25.86
N SER A 52 25.47 27.51 25.60
CA SER A 52 24.49 26.42 25.62
C SER A 52 25.13 25.14 26.15
N ILE A 53 24.33 24.34 26.84
CA ILE A 53 24.80 23.12 27.50
C ILE A 53 25.46 22.20 26.48
N GLY A 54 26.71 21.84 26.77
CA GLY A 54 27.50 20.91 25.97
C GLY A 54 28.15 21.49 24.72
N ASN A 55 28.17 22.82 24.55
CA ASN A 55 29.03 23.52 23.59
C ASN A 55 30.51 23.44 24.00
N ASN A 56 31.41 23.48 23.02
CA ASN A 56 32.85 23.52 23.26
C ASN A 56 33.37 24.97 23.32
N ASP A 57 34.56 25.15 23.89
CA ASP A 57 35.26 26.43 23.91
C ASP A 57 35.56 26.92 22.47
N CYS A 58 35.45 28.23 22.23
CA CYS A 58 35.65 28.81 20.90
C CYS A 58 37.07 28.63 20.35
N GLY A 59 38.07 28.59 21.23
CA GLY A 59 39.47 28.33 20.87
C GLY A 59 39.80 26.84 20.69
N LEU A 60 38.83 25.94 20.89
CA LEU A 60 39.04 24.49 20.83
C LEU A 60 38.27 23.85 19.67
N THR A 61 38.98 23.14 18.80
CA THR A 61 38.37 22.28 17.78
C THR A 61 37.97 20.94 18.41
N SER A 62 36.73 20.82 18.87
CA SER A 62 36.19 19.56 19.43
C SER A 62 34.67 19.46 19.26
N ILE A 63 34.14 18.24 19.33
CA ILE A 63 32.70 17.99 19.36
C ILE A 63 32.03 18.83 20.49
N PRO A 64 30.90 19.50 20.25
CA PRO A 64 30.03 19.44 19.08
C PRO A 64 30.38 20.40 17.93
N PHE A 65 31.52 21.09 17.96
CA PHE A 65 31.90 22.15 17.01
C PHE A 65 30.88 23.29 16.97
N ILE A 66 30.38 23.69 18.14
CA ILE A 66 29.48 24.83 18.33
C ILE A 66 29.95 25.55 19.59
N SER A 67 30.22 26.84 19.50
CA SER A 67 30.87 27.59 20.56
C SER A 67 30.30 28.99 20.72
N ASN A 68 30.34 29.50 21.94
CA ASN A 68 30.21 30.92 22.18
C ASN A 68 31.55 31.60 21.84
N CYS A 69 31.55 32.35 20.74
CA CYS A 69 32.70 33.06 20.17
C CYS A 69 32.49 34.59 20.22
N ASP A 70 31.55 35.07 21.03
CA ASP A 70 31.09 36.46 21.05
C ASP A 70 30.71 37.00 19.65
N PHE A 71 30.22 36.10 18.78
CA PHE A 71 29.86 36.43 17.40
C PHE A 71 28.63 35.63 16.96
N ASP A 72 27.54 36.33 16.66
CA ASP A 72 26.30 35.72 16.16
C ASP A 72 26.44 35.32 14.69
N GLY A 73 27.04 34.15 14.44
CA GLY A 73 27.25 33.64 13.09
C GLY A 73 25.95 33.41 12.33
N ALA A 74 24.92 32.85 12.99
CA ALA A 74 23.61 32.62 12.37
C ALA A 74 22.93 33.95 11.99
N GLY A 75 22.94 34.94 12.88
CA GLY A 75 22.42 36.28 12.61
C GLY A 75 23.12 36.94 11.42
N ALA A 76 24.46 36.95 11.43
CA ALA A 76 25.25 37.53 10.36
C ALA A 76 24.98 36.88 8.99
N ILE A 77 24.81 35.55 8.95
CA ILE A 77 24.44 34.82 7.73
C ILE A 77 23.04 35.21 7.25
N LEU A 78 22.06 35.20 8.15
CA LEU A 78 20.66 35.47 7.80
C LEU A 78 20.45 36.93 7.37
N GLU A 79 21.05 37.90 8.05
CA GLU A 79 20.97 39.31 7.69
C GLU A 79 21.66 39.59 6.34
N HIS A 80 22.79 38.93 6.06
CA HIS A 80 23.44 39.06 4.76
C HIS A 80 22.57 38.56 3.60
N ILE A 81 21.89 37.43 3.79
CA ILE A 81 21.06 36.80 2.75
C ILE A 81 19.72 37.51 2.58
N TYR A 82 19.06 37.91 3.67
CA TYR A 82 17.68 38.41 3.64
C TYR A 82 17.57 39.93 3.84
N GLY A 83 18.68 40.63 4.05
CA GLY A 83 18.70 42.04 4.42
C GLY A 83 18.34 42.27 5.89
N PRO A 84 17.94 43.50 6.27
CA PRO A 84 17.61 43.84 7.65
C PRO A 84 16.52 42.93 8.25
N LEU A 85 16.80 42.40 9.44
CA LEU A 85 15.89 41.52 10.18
C LEU A 85 15.40 42.18 11.48
N LYS A 86 14.25 41.74 11.97
CA LYS A 86 13.77 42.09 13.31
C LYS A 86 14.69 41.45 14.36
N PRO A 87 14.81 42.06 15.55
CA PRO A 87 15.57 41.46 16.66
C PRO A 87 15.16 40.01 16.92
N ARG A 88 16.16 39.16 17.16
CA ARG A 88 15.97 37.73 17.46
C ARG A 88 15.25 37.50 18.79
N ASN A 89 14.56 36.36 18.91
CA ASN A 89 13.96 35.90 20.17
C ASN A 89 15.02 35.25 21.07
N ASN A 90 15.36 35.88 22.19
CA ASN A 90 16.24 35.32 23.23
C ASN A 90 15.49 34.62 24.37
N GLY A 91 14.16 34.59 24.33
CA GLY A 91 13.30 33.89 25.28
C GLY A 91 12.89 32.50 24.79
N ILE A 92 11.70 32.06 25.21
CA ILE A 92 11.12 30.81 24.75
C ILE A 92 10.65 30.98 23.29
N LEU A 93 11.09 30.08 22.43
CA LEU A 93 10.69 30.03 21.03
C LEU A 93 9.20 29.67 20.89
N ASN A 94 8.49 30.35 19.99
CA ASN A 94 7.05 30.13 19.79
C ASN A 94 6.74 29.08 18.71
N GLY A 95 7.69 28.83 17.81
CA GLY A 95 7.62 27.78 16.80
C GLY A 95 7.69 26.34 17.31
N LYS A 96 7.62 25.39 16.38
CA LYS A 96 7.74 23.95 16.64
C LYS A 96 8.95 23.36 15.92
N PHE A 97 9.62 22.43 16.59
CA PHE A 97 10.55 21.50 15.95
C PHE A 97 9.77 20.28 15.48
N ILE A 98 9.90 19.94 14.20
CA ILE A 98 9.22 18.82 13.58
C ILE A 98 10.30 17.89 13.02
N GLU A 99 10.34 16.67 13.52
CA GLU A 99 11.09 15.57 12.89
C GLU A 99 10.26 15.01 11.73
N PHE A 100 10.88 14.73 10.60
CA PHE A 100 10.21 14.15 9.43
C PHE A 100 11.09 13.10 8.75
N ASN A 101 10.45 12.17 8.03
CA ASN A 101 11.13 11.16 7.24
C ASN A 101 11.74 11.79 5.97
N GLN A 102 13.04 12.01 5.96
CA GLN A 102 13.74 12.52 4.78
C GLN A 102 14.02 11.44 3.72
N GLY A 103 13.95 10.15 4.09
CA GLY A 103 14.05 9.03 3.16
C GLY A 103 12.94 9.03 2.10
N GLU A 104 11.85 9.78 2.30
CA GLU A 104 10.84 10.06 1.27
C GLU A 104 11.45 10.77 0.04
N PHE A 105 12.50 11.57 0.23
CA PHE A 105 13.10 12.38 -0.82
C PHE A 105 14.29 11.69 -1.49
N LEU A 106 14.81 10.62 -0.89
CA LEU A 106 15.91 9.80 -1.39
C LEU A 106 15.74 8.35 -0.94
N MET A 107 15.31 7.48 -1.86
CA MET A 107 15.19 6.04 -1.60
C MET A 107 16.55 5.46 -1.20
N ASN A 108 16.58 4.66 -0.13
CA ASN A 108 17.80 4.13 0.48
C ASN A 108 18.79 5.24 0.88
N SER A 109 18.27 6.32 1.49
CA SER A 109 19.02 7.51 1.95
C SER A 109 20.35 7.18 2.63
N SER A 110 20.36 6.18 3.52
CA SER A 110 21.55 5.78 4.27
C SER A 110 22.69 5.26 3.41
N ALA A 111 22.39 4.63 2.26
CA ALA A 111 23.41 4.21 1.30
C ALA A 111 24.13 5.41 0.63
N TYR A 112 23.53 6.59 0.71
CA TYR A 112 24.03 7.85 0.17
C TYR A 112 24.39 8.87 1.27
N GLY A 113 24.70 8.36 2.47
CA GLY A 113 25.14 9.18 3.61
C GLY A 113 24.08 10.10 4.19
N MET A 114 22.80 9.90 3.90
CA MET A 114 21.70 10.67 4.49
C MET A 114 20.92 9.82 5.50
N SER A 115 20.56 10.41 6.64
CA SER A 115 19.67 9.75 7.63
C SER A 115 18.31 9.41 7.01
N ASP A 116 17.51 8.58 7.68
CA ASP A 116 16.09 8.47 7.33
C ASP A 116 15.26 9.62 7.91
N THR A 117 15.77 10.32 8.93
CA THR A 117 15.07 11.45 9.56
C THR A 117 15.83 12.77 9.44
N ALA A 118 15.08 13.87 9.36
CA ALA A 118 15.58 15.24 9.42
C ALA A 118 14.66 16.12 10.24
N TRP A 119 15.08 17.37 10.45
CA TRP A 119 14.37 18.30 11.32
C TRP A 119 14.03 19.60 10.59
N ILE A 120 12.93 20.22 10.98
CA ILE A 120 12.54 21.54 10.53
C ILE A 120 12.00 22.35 11.72
N TYR A 121 12.43 23.60 11.82
CA TYR A 121 11.89 24.57 12.76
C TYR A 121 10.89 25.47 12.02
N VAL A 122 9.65 25.48 12.50
CA VAL A 122 8.54 26.24 11.90
C VAL A 122 8.06 27.28 12.92
N PRO A 123 8.34 28.58 12.73
CA PRO A 123 7.79 29.65 13.56
C PRO A 123 6.27 29.62 13.63
N LYS A 124 5.70 30.08 14.75
CA LYS A 124 4.24 30.11 14.95
C LYS A 124 3.52 30.86 13.83
N SER A 125 4.06 32.00 13.40
CA SER A 125 3.52 32.79 12.29
C SER A 125 3.41 32.00 10.98
N CYS A 126 4.39 31.15 10.68
CA CYS A 126 4.40 30.29 9.50
C CYS A 126 3.34 29.18 9.61
N SER A 127 3.20 28.56 10.78
CA SER A 127 2.14 27.56 11.00
C SER A 127 0.73 28.18 10.94
N ASP A 128 0.59 29.48 11.20
CA ASP A 128 -0.68 30.21 11.13
C ASP A 128 -1.05 30.65 9.70
N GLY A 129 -0.22 30.32 8.71
CA GLY A 129 -0.50 30.60 7.30
C GLY A 129 0.12 31.89 6.76
N THR A 130 1.04 32.53 7.50
CA THR A 130 1.83 33.64 6.95
C THR A 130 2.78 33.12 5.87
N ILE A 131 2.99 33.89 4.80
CA ILE A 131 4.04 33.59 3.82
C ILE A 131 5.40 33.71 4.51
N CYS A 132 6.16 32.61 4.47
CA CYS A 132 7.47 32.51 5.10
C CYS A 132 8.59 32.27 4.09
N LYS A 133 9.78 32.72 4.46
CA LYS A 133 11.04 32.38 3.78
C LYS A 133 11.47 30.98 4.24
N LEU A 134 12.32 30.33 3.45
CA LEU A 134 12.97 29.07 3.82
C LEU A 134 14.48 29.27 3.81
N HIS A 135 15.13 28.87 4.91
CA HIS A 135 16.58 28.76 5.03
C HIS A 135 16.95 27.30 5.28
N ILE A 136 17.88 26.76 4.51
CA ILE A 136 18.41 25.41 4.72
C ILE A 136 19.80 25.57 5.33
N THR A 137 20.03 24.94 6.48
CA THR A 137 21.32 24.96 7.15
C THR A 137 21.91 23.56 7.22
N TYR A 138 23.20 23.46 6.93
CA TYR A 138 23.92 22.21 6.79
C TYR A 138 24.90 22.06 7.95
N HIS A 139 24.72 21.04 8.77
CA HIS A 139 25.68 20.70 9.82
C HIS A 139 27.01 20.22 9.20
N GLY A 140 28.12 20.35 9.93
CA GLY A 140 29.41 19.85 9.49
C GLY A 140 29.59 18.34 9.73
N CYS A 141 30.77 17.84 9.39
CA CYS A 141 31.22 16.51 9.80
C CYS A 141 31.14 16.38 11.34
N GLN A 142 30.81 15.18 11.83
CA GLN A 142 30.62 14.90 13.26
C GLN A 142 29.53 15.75 13.96
N GLN A 143 28.70 16.47 13.20
CA GLN A 143 27.60 17.30 13.73
C GLN A 143 26.20 16.81 13.34
N SER A 144 26.10 15.64 12.71
CA SER A 144 24.80 15.02 12.44
C SER A 144 24.06 14.69 13.75
N TYR A 145 22.75 14.51 13.65
CA TYR A 145 21.92 14.10 14.78
C TYR A 145 22.43 12.79 15.43
N GLU A 146 22.94 11.85 14.64
CA GLU A 146 23.59 10.62 15.10
C GLU A 146 24.76 10.89 16.06
N LYS A 147 25.52 11.99 15.84
CA LYS A 147 26.75 12.30 16.56
C LYS A 147 26.54 13.20 17.77
N ILE A 148 25.67 14.22 17.64
CA ILE A 148 25.51 15.26 18.66
C ILE A 148 24.06 15.54 19.06
N GLY A 149 23.11 14.72 18.60
CA GLY A 149 21.69 14.92 18.85
C GLY A 149 21.20 16.24 18.27
N ASP A 150 20.40 16.97 19.05
CA ASP A 150 19.76 18.21 18.62
C ASP A 150 20.64 19.46 18.76
N LYS A 151 21.91 19.32 19.16
CA LYS A 151 22.79 20.48 19.42
C LYS A 151 22.97 21.37 18.20
N TYR A 152 23.20 20.84 17.00
CA TYR A 152 23.28 21.69 15.80
C TYR A 152 21.97 22.41 15.51
N ILE A 153 20.85 21.73 15.76
CA ILE A 153 19.51 22.28 15.54
C ILE A 153 19.26 23.43 16.52
N LYS A 154 19.57 23.26 17.81
CA LYS A 154 19.17 24.19 18.88
C LYS A 154 20.24 25.21 19.27
N ASN A 155 21.52 24.86 19.18
CA ASN A 155 22.61 25.66 19.74
C ASN A 155 23.28 26.57 18.71
N THR A 156 22.91 26.53 17.42
CA THR A 156 23.51 27.38 16.37
C THR A 156 22.89 28.78 16.28
N GLY A 157 21.74 29.03 16.93
CA GLY A 157 21.12 30.35 17.00
C GLY A 157 20.16 30.71 15.86
N TYR A 158 20.13 29.95 14.75
CA TYR A 158 19.23 30.22 13.62
C TYR A 158 17.76 30.36 14.04
N ASN A 159 17.28 29.50 14.95
CA ASN A 159 15.87 29.51 15.36
C ASN A 159 15.45 30.79 16.08
N ARG A 160 16.39 31.45 16.78
CA ARG A 160 16.12 32.72 17.49
C ARG A 160 15.76 33.82 16.51
N TRP A 161 16.47 33.89 15.39
CA TRP A 161 16.18 34.82 14.29
C TRP A 161 14.94 34.41 13.53
N ALA A 162 14.80 33.11 13.25
CA ALA A 162 13.68 32.55 12.53
C ALA A 162 12.32 32.86 13.17
N ASP A 163 12.22 32.72 14.50
CA ASP A 163 10.98 32.87 15.26
C ASP A 163 10.36 34.28 15.15
N THR A 164 11.17 35.31 14.90
CA THR A 164 10.70 36.70 14.78
C THR A 164 10.63 37.20 13.34
N ASN A 165 11.15 36.44 12.37
CA ASN A 165 11.36 36.90 10.99
C ASN A 165 10.64 36.11 9.89
N ASN A 166 9.69 35.23 10.25
CA ASN A 166 8.95 34.40 9.29
C ASN A 166 9.90 33.57 8.41
N ILE A 167 10.92 32.97 9.02
CA ILE A 167 11.88 32.09 8.33
C ILE A 167 11.67 30.68 8.86
N ILE A 168 11.34 29.74 7.99
CA ILE A 168 11.40 28.32 8.29
C ILE A 168 12.85 27.87 8.15
N VAL A 169 13.35 27.08 9.11
CA VAL A 169 14.74 26.56 9.07
C VAL A 169 14.71 25.06 8.90
N LEU A 170 15.24 24.57 7.78
CA LEU A 170 15.38 23.15 7.48
C LEU A 170 16.77 22.66 7.89
N TYR A 171 16.82 21.51 8.57
CA TYR A 171 18.01 20.83 9.05
C TYR A 171 18.08 19.41 8.49
N PRO A 172 18.46 19.23 7.21
CA PRO A 172 18.76 17.90 6.65
C PRO A 172 19.85 17.21 7.47
N GLN A 173 19.83 15.88 7.53
CA GLN A 173 20.78 15.11 8.34
C GLN A 173 21.56 14.10 7.52
N THR A 174 22.86 14.03 7.74
CA THR A 174 23.67 12.90 7.25
C THR A 174 23.71 11.76 8.26
N VAL A 175 24.26 10.63 7.84
CA VAL A 175 24.67 9.51 8.70
C VAL A 175 26.05 9.03 8.31
N THR A 176 26.69 8.30 9.22
CA THR A 176 27.96 7.63 8.93
C THR A 176 27.79 6.51 7.90
N THR A 177 28.76 6.38 7.00
CA THR A 177 28.85 5.25 6.07
C THR A 177 30.24 4.64 6.11
N ASN A 178 30.32 3.31 6.26
CA ASN A 178 31.58 2.56 6.35
C ASN A 178 32.01 1.95 5.00
N THR A 179 31.29 2.26 3.93
CA THR A 179 31.56 1.77 2.57
C THR A 179 32.45 2.75 1.82
N ILE A 180 33.37 2.22 1.03
CA ILE A 180 34.21 2.99 0.11
C ILE A 180 33.63 2.82 -1.30
N ASP A 181 33.33 3.93 -1.97
CA ASP A 181 32.88 3.93 -3.35
C ASP A 181 34.08 4.19 -4.29
N SER A 182 34.10 3.53 -5.45
CA SER A 182 35.12 3.74 -6.48
C SER A 182 35.14 5.15 -7.09
N THR A 183 34.07 5.91 -6.89
CA THR A 183 33.92 7.31 -7.35
C THR A 183 34.43 8.34 -6.35
N ASP A 184 34.78 7.91 -5.13
CA ASP A 184 35.38 8.75 -4.11
C ASP A 184 36.80 9.17 -4.53
N ARG A 185 37.06 10.48 -4.50
CA ARG A 185 38.37 11.06 -4.81
C ARG A 185 39.47 10.66 -3.82
N GLU A 186 39.13 10.33 -2.58
CA GLU A 186 40.09 9.97 -1.54
C GLU A 186 40.10 8.48 -1.18
N LEU A 187 39.15 7.69 -1.70
CA LEU A 187 38.96 6.27 -1.39
C LEU A 187 38.89 5.98 0.12
N THR A 188 38.16 6.80 0.86
CA THR A 188 37.95 6.72 2.30
C THR A 188 36.48 6.52 2.66
N PRO A 189 36.16 5.86 3.79
CA PRO A 189 34.78 5.80 4.27
C PRO A 189 34.36 7.12 4.94
N ASN A 190 33.09 7.52 4.76
CA ASN A 190 32.50 8.67 5.46
C ASN A 190 32.08 8.35 6.91
N VAL A 191 33.05 7.99 7.75
CA VAL A 191 32.84 7.62 9.18
C VAL A 191 32.47 8.81 10.07
N ASN A 192 32.66 10.02 9.56
CA ASN A 192 32.33 11.26 10.25
C ASN A 192 30.93 11.77 9.92
N GLY A 193 30.21 11.17 8.96
CA GLY A 193 28.89 11.64 8.55
C GLY A 193 28.97 13.05 7.96
N CYS A 194 29.90 13.30 7.06
CA CYS A 194 30.01 14.54 6.31
C CYS A 194 28.97 14.60 5.18
N TRP A 195 28.65 15.81 4.71
CA TRP A 195 28.03 15.98 3.39
C TRP A 195 29.00 15.57 2.30
N ASP A 196 28.49 15.17 1.14
CA ASP A 196 29.32 14.71 0.03
C ASP A 196 29.94 15.88 -0.73
N TRP A 197 31.23 16.11 -0.48
CA TRP A 197 32.03 17.13 -1.16
C TRP A 197 33.26 16.53 -1.87
N ILE A 198 33.42 15.20 -1.82
CA ILE A 198 34.53 14.48 -2.46
C ILE A 198 34.09 13.36 -3.42
N GLY A 199 32.79 13.08 -3.53
CA GLY A 199 32.24 12.08 -4.45
C GLY A 199 32.00 10.71 -3.84
N TRP A 200 31.73 10.63 -2.53
CA TRP A 200 31.41 9.35 -1.87
C TRP A 200 30.23 8.62 -2.50
N TYR A 201 29.28 9.35 -3.07
CA TYR A 201 28.00 8.79 -3.51
C TYR A 201 27.73 9.01 -5.01
N GLY A 202 28.80 9.26 -5.77
CA GLY A 202 28.77 9.46 -7.22
C GLY A 202 29.66 10.62 -7.66
N SER A 203 30.14 10.54 -8.91
CA SER A 203 30.96 11.60 -9.51
C SER A 203 30.21 12.91 -9.77
N ASP A 204 28.89 12.91 -9.61
CA ASP A 204 28.00 14.05 -9.82
C ASP A 204 27.61 14.76 -8.52
N PHE A 205 28.33 14.51 -7.42
CA PHE A 205 28.07 15.04 -6.08
C PHE A 205 27.91 16.56 -6.02
N ASP A 206 28.67 17.31 -6.83
CA ASP A 206 28.71 18.78 -6.87
C ASP A 206 27.79 19.40 -7.93
N VAL A 207 27.00 18.60 -8.65
CA VAL A 207 26.02 19.08 -9.63
C VAL A 207 24.58 18.71 -9.26
N LYS A 208 23.62 19.22 -10.04
CA LYS A 208 22.17 19.11 -9.74
C LYS A 208 21.67 17.66 -9.62
N SER A 209 22.30 16.71 -10.30
CA SER A 209 21.90 15.30 -10.28
C SER A 209 22.42 14.53 -9.07
N GLY A 210 23.39 15.09 -8.33
CA GLY A 210 23.98 14.47 -7.16
C GLY A 210 22.93 14.06 -6.13
N LYS A 211 23.11 12.90 -5.51
CA LYS A 211 22.08 12.26 -4.67
C LYS A 211 21.61 13.16 -3.54
N GLN A 212 22.56 13.69 -2.78
CA GLN A 212 22.30 14.60 -1.67
C GLN A 212 21.66 15.91 -2.17
N SER A 213 22.26 16.57 -3.16
CA SER A 213 21.72 17.80 -3.78
C SER A 213 20.28 17.64 -4.28
N SER A 214 19.95 16.51 -4.92
CA SER A 214 18.61 16.22 -5.42
C SER A 214 17.59 16.02 -4.29
N ALA A 215 18.00 15.42 -3.17
CA ALA A 215 17.15 15.21 -2.00
C ALA A 215 16.80 16.56 -1.35
N MET A 216 17.78 17.44 -1.19
CA MET A 216 17.60 18.81 -0.70
C MET A 216 16.61 19.59 -1.58
N LYS A 217 16.76 19.49 -2.91
CA LYS A 217 15.85 20.15 -3.84
C LYS A 217 14.41 19.67 -3.68
N LYS A 218 14.19 18.37 -3.54
CA LYS A 218 12.83 17.81 -3.34
C LYS A 218 12.22 18.21 -1.99
N MET A 219 13.01 18.25 -0.92
CA MET A 219 12.57 18.78 0.38
C MET A 219 12.17 20.25 0.27
N MET A 220 13.00 21.06 -0.40
CA MET A 220 12.69 22.47 -0.67
C MET A 220 11.40 22.63 -1.46
N ASP A 221 11.22 21.85 -2.53
CA ASP A 221 10.01 21.91 -3.37
C ASP A 221 8.76 21.52 -2.59
N ARG A 222 8.85 20.50 -1.72
CA ARG A 222 7.75 20.13 -0.84
C ARG A 222 7.34 21.30 0.05
N ILE A 223 8.28 21.92 0.76
CA ILE A 223 7.98 23.03 1.69
C ILE A 223 7.42 24.24 0.93
N THR A 224 8.03 24.60 -0.19
CA THR A 224 7.67 25.81 -0.96
C THR A 224 6.41 25.65 -1.82
N SER A 225 5.94 24.42 -2.04
CA SER A 225 4.66 24.16 -2.73
C SER A 225 3.42 24.61 -1.95
N GLY A 226 3.59 25.05 -0.69
CA GLY A 226 2.47 25.29 0.22
C GLY A 226 1.89 23.98 0.78
N PHE A 227 2.69 22.91 0.80
CA PHE A 227 2.31 21.61 1.34
C PHE A 227 1.78 21.75 2.77
N LYS A 228 0.53 21.35 2.96
CA LYS A 228 -0.08 21.18 4.27
C LYS A 228 -0.12 19.69 4.57
N PRO A 229 0.63 19.20 5.57
CA PRO A 229 0.50 17.82 6.02
C PRO A 229 -0.97 17.57 6.36
N ILE A 230 -1.51 16.45 5.89
CA ILE A 230 -2.80 15.99 6.37
C ILE A 230 -2.59 15.31 7.72
N ASP A 231 -3.40 15.70 8.70
CA ASP A 231 -3.34 15.10 10.04
C ASP A 231 -3.58 13.59 9.96
N PRO A 232 -2.89 12.80 10.78
CA PRO A 232 -3.21 11.39 10.88
C PRO A 232 -4.62 11.15 11.37
N LEU A 233 -5.15 10.02 10.91
CA LEU A 233 -6.34 9.44 11.51
C LEU A 233 -6.05 9.02 12.95
N THR A 234 -6.99 9.34 13.84
CA THR A 234 -7.02 8.87 15.23
C THR A 234 -8.24 7.98 15.43
N GLU A 235 -8.18 7.11 16.44
CA GLU A 235 -9.29 6.21 16.83
C GLU A 235 -9.71 5.21 15.74
N LEU A 236 -8.74 4.59 15.05
CA LEU A 236 -9.05 3.39 14.26
C LEU A 236 -9.52 2.29 15.22
N GLN A 237 -10.66 1.68 14.92
CA GLN A 237 -11.25 0.61 15.72
C GLN A 237 -11.88 -0.50 14.87
N ILE A 238 -11.97 -1.70 15.46
CA ILE A 238 -12.71 -2.82 14.91
C ILE A 238 -14.20 -2.63 15.23
N LEU A 239 -15.04 -2.63 14.21
CA LEU A 239 -16.50 -2.56 14.37
C LEU A 239 -17.09 -3.95 14.57
N THR A 240 -16.80 -4.89 13.65
CA THR A 240 -17.29 -6.28 13.70
C THR A 240 -16.28 -7.23 13.10
N THR A 241 -16.37 -8.51 13.48
CA THR A 241 -15.64 -9.61 12.83
C THR A 241 -16.61 -10.74 12.49
N THR A 242 -16.41 -11.38 11.34
CA THR A 242 -17.07 -12.65 10.99
C THR A 242 -16.01 -13.73 10.81
N HIS A 243 -16.42 -14.91 10.33
CA HIS A 243 -15.49 -15.97 9.97
C HIS A 243 -14.60 -15.64 8.76
N ASN A 244 -14.98 -14.65 7.94
CA ASN A 244 -14.26 -14.29 6.70
C ASN A 244 -14.19 -12.78 6.44
N SER A 245 -14.53 -11.94 7.41
CA SER A 245 -14.46 -10.49 7.25
C SER A 245 -14.13 -9.75 8.55
N VAL A 246 -13.59 -8.55 8.40
CA VAL A 246 -13.35 -7.58 9.48
C VAL A 246 -13.86 -6.22 9.01
N SER A 247 -14.74 -5.60 9.79
CA SER A 247 -15.20 -4.23 9.56
C SER A 247 -14.45 -3.26 10.46
N LEU A 248 -13.97 -2.16 9.87
CA LEU A 248 -13.21 -1.09 10.49
C LEU A 248 -14.06 0.18 10.53
N SER A 249 -13.84 1.02 11.53
CA SER A 249 -14.36 2.39 11.57
C SER A 249 -13.34 3.35 12.17
N TRP A 250 -13.48 4.63 11.85
CA TRP A 250 -12.60 5.71 12.32
C TRP A 250 -13.30 7.06 12.33
N ARG A 251 -12.65 8.09 12.88
CA ARG A 251 -13.14 9.47 12.80
C ARG A 251 -12.74 10.14 11.48
N ASN A 252 -13.61 11.02 10.99
CA ASN A 252 -13.29 11.84 9.83
C ASN A 252 -12.07 12.74 10.09
N VAL A 253 -11.11 12.73 9.17
CA VAL A 253 -9.94 13.62 9.17
C VAL A 253 -10.25 14.86 8.33
N LEU A 254 -10.08 16.04 8.92
CA LEU A 254 -10.32 17.31 8.22
C LEU A 254 -9.36 17.44 7.02
N ASN A 255 -9.90 17.88 5.88
CA ASN A 255 -9.17 17.99 4.60
C ASN A 255 -8.71 16.65 3.98
N ALA A 256 -9.20 15.51 4.48
CA ALA A 256 -9.04 14.23 3.80
C ALA A 256 -9.91 14.17 2.53
N ASN A 257 -9.29 13.83 1.41
CA ASN A 257 -9.97 13.44 0.18
C ASN A 257 -10.42 11.97 0.20
N GLY A 258 -9.83 11.16 1.08
CA GLY A 258 -10.20 9.77 1.31
C GLY A 258 -9.17 9.03 2.16
N TYR A 259 -9.24 7.71 2.20
CA TYR A 259 -8.42 6.85 3.04
C TYR A 259 -7.86 5.65 2.29
N ASN A 260 -6.62 5.27 2.62
CA ASN A 260 -6.00 4.00 2.24
C ASN A 260 -5.92 3.07 3.45
N ILE A 261 -6.26 1.80 3.23
CA ILE A 261 -6.29 0.76 4.25
C ILE A 261 -5.13 -0.19 3.97
N TYR A 262 -4.40 -0.51 5.03
CA TYR A 262 -3.30 -1.46 4.97
C TYR A 262 -3.60 -2.63 5.89
N ARG A 263 -3.44 -3.84 5.37
CA ARG A 263 -3.53 -5.10 6.10
C ARG A 263 -2.18 -5.78 6.09
N ASN A 264 -1.68 -6.15 7.28
CA ASN A 264 -0.38 -6.82 7.44
C ASN A 264 0.76 -6.10 6.70
N GLY A 265 0.72 -4.76 6.70
CA GLY A 265 1.74 -3.90 6.07
C GLY A 265 1.51 -3.58 4.58
N SER A 266 0.55 -4.21 3.90
CA SER A 266 0.27 -3.95 2.48
C SER A 266 -1.06 -3.23 2.27
N LYS A 267 -1.09 -2.25 1.36
CA LYS A 267 -2.32 -1.56 0.94
C LYS A 267 -3.28 -2.54 0.28
N ILE A 268 -4.58 -2.49 0.64
CA ILE A 268 -5.59 -3.45 0.14
C ILE A 268 -6.69 -2.83 -0.72
N ASN A 269 -6.93 -1.52 -0.64
CA ASN A 269 -7.90 -0.83 -1.49
C ASN A 269 -7.22 -0.30 -2.76
N ASN A 270 -7.86 -0.45 -3.93
CA ASN A 270 -7.36 0.14 -5.18
C ASN A 270 -7.72 1.63 -5.26
N GLU A 271 -8.99 1.95 -5.02
CA GLU A 271 -9.53 3.31 -4.98
C GLU A 271 -9.57 3.84 -3.54
N ILE A 272 -9.41 5.16 -3.38
CA ILE A 272 -9.50 5.79 -2.06
C ILE A 272 -10.90 5.64 -1.48
N ILE A 273 -10.97 5.32 -0.18
CA ILE A 273 -12.25 5.20 0.52
C ILE A 273 -12.70 6.58 0.98
N SER A 274 -13.87 7.04 0.58
CA SER A 274 -14.43 8.34 0.99
C SER A 274 -15.20 8.27 2.32
N GLY A 275 -15.68 7.08 2.68
CA GLY A 275 -16.38 6.82 3.94
C GLY A 275 -15.44 6.70 5.14
N ILE A 276 -16.04 6.64 6.33
CA ILE A 276 -15.34 6.45 7.61
C ILE A 276 -15.41 5.00 8.13
N THR A 277 -15.79 4.07 7.25
CA THR A 277 -15.90 2.64 7.52
C THR A 277 -15.41 1.84 6.32
N PHE A 278 -14.83 0.67 6.57
CA PHE A 278 -14.41 -0.25 5.53
C PHE A 278 -14.52 -1.70 6.00
N THR A 279 -15.06 -2.58 5.15
CA THR A 279 -15.15 -4.01 5.43
C THR A 279 -14.20 -4.77 4.53
N ASP A 280 -13.21 -5.41 5.14
CA ASP A 280 -12.31 -6.34 4.46
C ASP A 280 -12.93 -7.73 4.44
N ASN A 281 -13.17 -8.26 3.24
CA ASN A 281 -13.87 -9.53 3.00
C ASN A 281 -12.90 -10.62 2.50
N ASN A 282 -13.41 -11.85 2.38
CA ASN A 282 -12.66 -13.00 1.85
C ASN A 282 -11.39 -13.33 2.66
N LEU A 283 -11.45 -13.12 3.97
CA LEU A 283 -10.39 -13.46 4.91
C LEU A 283 -10.44 -14.94 5.28
N ASN A 284 -9.28 -15.50 5.64
CA ASN A 284 -9.21 -16.85 6.16
C ASN A 284 -9.83 -16.91 7.55
N SER A 285 -10.56 -17.99 7.82
CA SER A 285 -11.18 -18.24 9.12
C SER A 285 -10.15 -18.45 10.23
N GLY A 286 -10.48 -18.04 11.46
CA GLY A 286 -9.64 -18.22 12.64
C GLY A 286 -8.27 -17.51 12.58
N THR A 287 -8.09 -16.57 11.66
CA THR A 287 -6.79 -15.95 11.34
C THR A 287 -6.71 -14.53 11.91
N ILE A 288 -5.54 -14.17 12.44
CA ILE A 288 -5.26 -12.84 12.99
C ILE A 288 -4.78 -11.91 11.87
N TYR A 289 -5.34 -10.71 11.81
CA TYR A 289 -4.98 -9.65 10.88
C TYR A 289 -4.69 -8.36 11.64
N THR A 290 -3.75 -7.57 11.11
CA THR A 290 -3.40 -6.24 11.62
C THR A 290 -3.76 -5.18 10.59
N PHE A 291 -4.29 -4.05 11.05
CA PHE A 291 -4.74 -2.97 10.19
C PHE A 291 -4.20 -1.60 10.65
N ILE A 292 -3.89 -0.76 9.67
CA ILE A 292 -3.72 0.69 9.82
C ILE A 292 -4.49 1.39 8.69
N VAL A 293 -4.82 2.65 8.91
CA VAL A 293 -5.44 3.52 7.90
C VAL A 293 -4.61 4.80 7.78
N LYS A 294 -4.46 5.29 6.55
CA LYS A 294 -3.84 6.58 6.26
C LYS A 294 -4.84 7.47 5.55
N ALA A 295 -4.95 8.73 5.98
CA ALA A 295 -5.73 9.73 5.28
C ALA A 295 -4.97 10.23 4.05
N ILE A 296 -5.69 10.61 3.01
CA ILE A 296 -5.14 11.08 1.74
C ILE A 296 -5.56 12.53 1.55
N SER A 297 -4.60 13.42 1.31
CA SER A 297 -4.89 14.83 1.00
C SER A 297 -5.50 15.01 -0.39
N SER A 298 -5.99 16.20 -0.70
CA SER A 298 -6.45 16.56 -2.06
C SER A 298 -5.35 16.49 -3.12
N THR A 299 -4.07 16.52 -2.70
CA THR A 299 -2.90 16.39 -3.58
C THR A 299 -2.43 14.94 -3.72
N GLY A 300 -3.15 13.98 -3.13
CA GLY A 300 -2.82 12.55 -3.18
C GLY A 300 -1.72 12.11 -2.21
N THR A 301 -1.33 12.95 -1.25
CA THR A 301 -0.29 12.60 -0.25
C THR A 301 -0.90 11.90 0.95
N GLU A 302 -0.24 10.85 1.45
CA GLU A 302 -0.70 10.14 2.64
C GLU A 302 -0.29 10.86 3.95
N SER A 303 -1.16 10.76 4.96
CA SER A 303 -0.82 11.08 6.35
C SER A 303 0.19 10.08 6.91
N ILE A 304 0.73 10.38 8.09
CA ILE A 304 1.32 9.33 8.92
C ILE A 304 0.25 8.27 9.26
N ALA A 305 0.68 7.04 9.52
CA ALA A 305 -0.23 5.93 9.84
C ALA A 305 -1.04 6.19 11.12
N SER A 306 -2.28 5.70 11.14
CA SER A 306 -3.08 5.61 12.37
C SER A 306 -2.45 4.70 13.42
N ASN A 307 -3.11 4.60 14.58
CA ASN A 307 -2.87 3.48 15.50
C ASN A 307 -3.12 2.12 14.81
N TYR A 308 -2.42 1.09 15.27
CA TYR A 308 -2.68 -0.30 14.86
C TYR A 308 -3.95 -0.83 15.53
N VAL A 309 -4.71 -1.63 14.80
CA VAL A 309 -5.74 -2.52 15.36
C VAL A 309 -5.52 -3.95 14.91
N THR A 310 -5.86 -4.89 15.78
CA THR A 310 -5.72 -6.32 15.53
C THR A 310 -7.08 -6.98 15.66
N ALA A 311 -7.45 -7.81 14.68
CA ALA A 311 -8.68 -8.58 14.69
C ALA A 311 -8.40 -10.04 14.35
N LYS A 312 -9.12 -10.96 14.99
CA LYS A 312 -9.14 -12.38 14.62
C LYS A 312 -10.50 -12.70 14.00
N THR A 313 -10.51 -13.25 12.79
CA THR A 313 -11.74 -13.80 12.21
C THR A 313 -12.24 -14.96 13.07
N ILE A 314 -13.56 -15.13 13.14
CA ILE A 314 -14.20 -16.19 13.92
C ILE A 314 -13.78 -17.54 13.31
N GLY A 315 -13.34 -18.50 14.12
CA GLY A 315 -12.82 -19.79 13.61
C GLY A 315 -13.88 -20.70 12.97
N ASN A 316 -15.16 -20.49 13.27
CA ASN A 316 -16.26 -21.28 12.76
C ASN A 316 -17.05 -20.49 11.73
N SER A 317 -17.14 -21.02 10.52
CA SER A 317 -18.11 -20.54 9.53
C SER A 317 -19.53 -20.76 10.09
N PRO A 318 -20.48 -19.81 9.94
CA PRO A 318 -21.86 -20.07 10.29
C PRO A 318 -22.33 -21.33 9.55
N ALA A 319 -22.88 -22.31 10.28
CA ALA A 319 -23.37 -23.54 9.67
C ALA A 319 -24.57 -23.20 8.76
N VAL A 320 -24.40 -23.39 7.45
CA VAL A 320 -25.51 -23.31 6.49
C VAL A 320 -26.29 -24.62 6.54
N ALA A 321 -27.61 -24.55 6.68
CA ALA A 321 -28.43 -25.73 6.87
C ALA A 321 -28.48 -26.62 5.62
N ILE A 322 -28.19 -27.91 5.80
CA ILE A 322 -28.14 -28.91 4.73
C ILE A 322 -29.55 -29.15 4.17
N PRO A 323 -29.75 -29.08 2.84
CA PRO A 323 -31.02 -29.48 2.21
C PRO A 323 -31.38 -30.93 2.56
N ASN A 324 -32.62 -31.14 2.99
CA ASN A 324 -33.15 -32.47 3.30
C ASN A 324 -34.36 -32.81 2.42
N GLY A 325 -34.80 -34.07 2.45
CA GLY A 325 -35.95 -34.53 1.66
C GLY A 325 -35.70 -34.51 0.15
N LEU A 326 -34.44 -34.63 -0.30
CA LEU A 326 -34.13 -34.78 -1.73
C LEU A 326 -34.79 -36.07 -2.25
N ILE A 327 -35.59 -35.92 -3.30
CA ILE A 327 -36.29 -37.03 -3.99
C ILE A 327 -36.31 -36.79 -5.50
N ALA A 328 -36.39 -37.85 -6.28
CA ALA A 328 -36.73 -37.78 -7.71
C ALA A 328 -38.25 -37.92 -7.86
N THR A 329 -38.90 -36.90 -8.43
CA THR A 329 -40.38 -36.84 -8.53
C THR A 329 -40.92 -37.21 -9.91
N TYR A 330 -40.10 -37.07 -10.95
CA TYR A 330 -40.48 -37.43 -12.32
C TYR A 330 -39.26 -37.94 -13.08
N ILE A 331 -39.37 -39.12 -13.70
CA ILE A 331 -38.27 -39.83 -14.35
C ILE A 331 -38.73 -40.22 -15.74
N THR A 332 -37.97 -39.84 -16.77
CA THR A 332 -38.19 -40.25 -18.16
C THR A 332 -36.99 -41.03 -18.68
N GLY A 333 -37.02 -41.37 -19.98
CA GLY A 333 -35.85 -41.97 -20.64
C GLY A 333 -34.64 -41.03 -20.77
N ASN A 334 -34.83 -39.71 -20.65
CA ASN A 334 -33.76 -38.74 -20.87
C ASN A 334 -33.75 -37.56 -19.88
N SER A 335 -34.58 -37.59 -18.83
CA SER A 335 -34.64 -36.55 -17.82
C SER A 335 -35.04 -37.06 -16.44
N ILE A 336 -34.59 -36.37 -15.41
CA ILE A 336 -34.93 -36.62 -14.00
C ILE A 336 -35.24 -35.27 -13.34
N THR A 337 -36.43 -35.16 -12.75
CA THR A 337 -36.81 -34.01 -11.91
C THR A 337 -36.57 -34.33 -10.45
N LEU A 338 -35.81 -33.47 -9.79
CA LEU A 338 -35.47 -33.51 -8.38
C LEU A 338 -36.26 -32.44 -7.62
N LYS A 339 -36.66 -32.77 -6.38
CA LYS A 339 -37.27 -31.84 -5.44
C LYS A 339 -36.68 -32.05 -4.05
N TRP A 340 -36.56 -30.99 -3.26
CA TRP A 340 -36.12 -31.03 -1.87
C TRP A 340 -36.92 -30.03 -1.02
N ASN A 341 -36.74 -30.09 0.29
CA ASN A 341 -37.39 -29.16 1.22
C ASN A 341 -36.70 -27.80 1.21
N LEU A 342 -37.49 -26.73 1.41
CA LEU A 342 -36.99 -25.36 1.52
C LEU A 342 -36.08 -25.20 2.74
N VAL A 343 -34.87 -24.68 2.50
CA VAL A 343 -33.99 -24.11 3.52
C VAL A 343 -34.24 -22.60 3.52
N LEU A 344 -34.54 -22.05 4.70
CA LEU A 344 -34.74 -20.60 4.86
C LEU A 344 -33.40 -19.87 4.84
N ASP A 345 -33.40 -18.61 4.40
CA ASP A 345 -32.24 -17.71 4.48
C ASP A 345 -30.99 -18.21 3.71
N VAL A 346 -31.21 -18.78 2.53
CA VAL A 346 -30.16 -19.18 1.57
C VAL A 346 -30.42 -18.52 0.23
N ALA A 347 -29.36 -18.19 -0.50
CA ALA A 347 -29.44 -17.53 -1.81
C ALA A 347 -29.76 -18.54 -2.93
N THR A 348 -29.04 -19.67 -2.96
CA THR A 348 -29.18 -20.69 -4.02
C THR A 348 -28.94 -22.10 -3.48
N TYR A 349 -29.17 -23.10 -4.34
CA TYR A 349 -28.83 -24.50 -4.14
C TYR A 349 -27.90 -24.98 -5.25
N ASN A 350 -26.83 -25.70 -4.91
CA ASN A 350 -25.96 -26.36 -5.89
C ASN A 350 -26.42 -27.81 -6.09
N ILE A 351 -26.60 -28.24 -7.34
CA ILE A 351 -27.00 -29.60 -7.71
C ILE A 351 -25.79 -30.37 -8.21
N TYR A 352 -25.59 -31.56 -7.66
CA TYR A 352 -24.51 -32.46 -8.02
C TYR A 352 -25.04 -33.72 -8.69
N ARG A 353 -24.49 -34.08 -9.85
CA ARG A 353 -24.72 -35.36 -10.53
C ARG A 353 -23.43 -36.15 -10.58
N ASN A 354 -23.46 -37.37 -10.06
CA ASN A 354 -22.31 -38.28 -9.99
C ASN A 354 -21.08 -37.63 -9.34
N GLY A 355 -21.31 -36.75 -8.36
CA GLY A 355 -20.27 -36.01 -7.64
C GLY A 355 -19.89 -34.65 -8.24
N ASN A 356 -20.27 -34.35 -9.49
CA ASN A 356 -19.94 -33.09 -10.16
C ASN A 356 -21.09 -32.10 -10.08
N LYS A 357 -20.81 -30.82 -9.82
CA LYS A 357 -21.82 -29.75 -9.89
C LYS A 357 -22.33 -29.62 -11.32
N VAL A 358 -23.64 -29.68 -11.53
CA VAL A 358 -24.30 -29.57 -12.84
C VAL A 358 -25.19 -28.35 -12.97
N ALA A 359 -25.63 -27.76 -11.85
CA ALA A 359 -26.42 -26.55 -11.84
C ALA A 359 -26.31 -25.83 -10.49
N ASP A 360 -26.70 -24.56 -10.48
CA ASP A 360 -27.18 -23.85 -9.31
C ASP A 360 -28.55 -23.25 -9.60
N VAL A 361 -29.43 -23.26 -8.61
CA VAL A 361 -30.83 -22.82 -8.74
C VAL A 361 -31.30 -22.11 -7.49
N GLU A 362 -32.27 -21.20 -7.63
CA GLU A 362 -32.91 -20.52 -6.50
C GLU A 362 -34.12 -21.30 -5.96
N LEU A 363 -34.74 -22.13 -6.81
CA LEU A 363 -35.94 -22.90 -6.48
C LEU A 363 -35.61 -24.25 -5.84
N THR A 364 -36.55 -24.82 -5.10
CA THR A 364 -36.38 -26.13 -4.45
C THR A 364 -36.67 -27.32 -5.38
N SER A 365 -36.46 -27.13 -6.69
CA SER A 365 -36.62 -28.17 -7.70
C SER A 365 -35.71 -27.93 -8.90
N PHE A 366 -35.24 -29.02 -9.52
CA PHE A 366 -34.41 -28.97 -10.72
C PHE A 366 -34.70 -30.16 -11.64
N THR A 367 -34.82 -29.92 -12.94
CA THR A 367 -34.96 -30.99 -13.94
C THR A 367 -33.65 -31.13 -14.72
N ASP A 368 -32.96 -32.24 -14.51
CA ASP A 368 -31.79 -32.61 -15.29
C ASP A 368 -32.23 -33.29 -16.59
N THR A 369 -31.83 -32.74 -17.74
CA THR A 369 -32.22 -33.22 -19.07
C THR A 369 -31.03 -33.81 -19.83
N CYS A 370 -31.27 -34.38 -21.02
CA CYS A 370 -30.25 -34.97 -21.88
C CYS A 370 -29.49 -36.14 -21.22
N LEU A 371 -30.15 -36.88 -20.33
CA LEU A 371 -29.63 -38.07 -19.70
C LEU A 371 -29.68 -39.27 -20.65
N LYS A 372 -28.81 -40.25 -20.43
CA LYS A 372 -28.83 -41.51 -21.17
C LYS A 372 -29.97 -42.38 -20.65
N PRO A 373 -30.73 -43.08 -21.52
CA PRO A 373 -31.73 -44.05 -21.10
C PRO A 373 -31.15 -45.20 -20.29
N ALA A 374 -31.97 -45.82 -19.45
CA ALA A 374 -31.63 -46.98 -18.63
C ALA A 374 -30.32 -46.86 -17.82
N THR A 375 -29.95 -45.65 -17.41
CA THR A 375 -28.65 -45.33 -16.77
C THR A 375 -28.86 -44.88 -15.33
N ASN A 376 -28.04 -45.40 -14.42
CA ASN A 376 -28.04 -44.98 -13.02
C ASN A 376 -27.30 -43.65 -12.84
N TYR A 377 -27.93 -42.72 -12.14
CA TYR A 377 -27.37 -41.44 -11.72
C TYR A 377 -27.48 -41.28 -10.21
N ARG A 378 -26.55 -40.52 -9.65
CA ARG A 378 -26.52 -40.18 -8.22
C ARG A 378 -26.61 -38.68 -8.05
N TYR A 379 -27.56 -38.22 -7.25
CA TYR A 379 -27.80 -36.80 -7.04
C TYR A 379 -27.65 -36.40 -5.57
N GLN A 380 -27.09 -35.21 -5.37
CA GLN A 380 -27.02 -34.54 -4.09
C GLN A 380 -27.27 -33.05 -4.29
N VAL A 381 -27.74 -32.37 -3.24
CA VAL A 381 -27.98 -30.93 -3.24
C VAL A 381 -27.38 -30.29 -1.99
N SER A 382 -26.76 -29.13 -2.12
CA SER A 382 -26.32 -28.29 -1.00
C SER A 382 -26.96 -26.91 -1.10
N SER A 383 -26.99 -26.15 -0.01
CA SER A 383 -27.48 -24.77 0.04
C SER A 383 -26.33 -23.79 0.11
N VAL A 384 -26.53 -22.57 -0.37
CA VAL A 384 -25.49 -21.53 -0.41
C VAL A 384 -26.02 -20.24 0.24
N LYS A 385 -25.31 -19.73 1.25
CA LYS A 385 -25.58 -18.44 1.89
C LYS A 385 -24.29 -17.64 1.99
N ASP A 386 -24.29 -16.37 1.56
CA ASP A 386 -23.13 -15.48 1.65
C ASP A 386 -21.83 -16.10 1.11
N LEU A 387 -21.93 -16.83 -0.03
CA LEU A 387 -20.85 -17.59 -0.67
C LEU A 387 -20.33 -18.81 0.11
N ILE A 388 -21.00 -19.20 1.20
CA ILE A 388 -20.73 -20.39 1.99
C ILE A 388 -21.66 -21.51 1.54
N GLU A 389 -21.10 -22.66 1.17
CA GLU A 389 -21.86 -23.85 0.80
C GLU A 389 -22.02 -24.79 2.01
N SER A 390 -23.22 -25.34 2.20
CA SER A 390 -23.48 -26.40 3.20
C SER A 390 -22.82 -27.72 2.82
N GLU A 391 -22.79 -28.67 3.75
CA GLU A 391 -22.60 -30.08 3.39
C GLU A 391 -23.69 -30.54 2.40
N LYS A 392 -23.37 -31.57 1.60
CA LYS A 392 -24.30 -32.13 0.61
C LYS A 392 -25.38 -32.97 1.30
N SER A 393 -26.59 -32.96 0.74
CA SER A 393 -27.69 -33.81 1.17
C SER A 393 -27.32 -35.30 1.10
N ILE A 394 -28.16 -36.13 1.72
CA ILE A 394 -28.16 -37.57 1.48
C ILE A 394 -28.30 -37.82 -0.04
N GLU A 395 -27.48 -38.75 -0.55
CA GLU A 395 -27.43 -39.10 -1.98
C GLU A 395 -28.69 -39.87 -2.40
N VAL A 396 -29.31 -39.45 -3.50
CA VAL A 396 -30.40 -40.17 -4.16
C VAL A 396 -29.86 -40.88 -5.40
N LYS A 397 -30.04 -42.20 -5.44
CA LYS A 397 -29.72 -43.03 -6.61
C LYS A 397 -31.00 -43.27 -7.40
N VAL A 398 -30.96 -42.95 -8.69
CA VAL A 398 -32.13 -43.03 -9.57
C VAL A 398 -31.69 -43.47 -10.97
N LYS A 399 -32.49 -44.33 -11.60
CA LYS A 399 -32.24 -44.85 -12.94
C LYS A 399 -33.22 -44.21 -13.91
N THR A 400 -32.74 -43.64 -15.01
CA THR A 400 -33.62 -43.21 -16.11
C THR A 400 -34.40 -44.39 -16.67
N LEU A 401 -35.60 -44.12 -17.20
CA LEU A 401 -36.38 -45.15 -17.86
C LEU A 401 -35.71 -45.61 -19.15
N THR A 402 -36.15 -46.75 -19.65
CA THR A 402 -35.82 -47.16 -21.02
C THR A 402 -36.60 -46.25 -21.97
N LEU A 403 -35.93 -45.69 -22.98
CA LEU A 403 -36.61 -44.87 -23.98
C LEU A 403 -37.26 -45.81 -25.02
N ASN A 404 -38.58 -45.92 -24.97
CA ASN A 404 -39.35 -46.65 -25.98
C ASN A 404 -39.44 -45.76 -27.23
N VAL A 405 -38.63 -46.06 -28.25
CA VAL A 405 -38.71 -45.37 -29.54
C VAL A 405 -39.76 -46.11 -30.39
N CYS A 406 -40.85 -45.42 -30.72
CA CYS A 406 -41.80 -45.90 -31.71
C CYS A 406 -41.25 -45.63 -33.11
N PHE A 407 -41.20 -46.65 -33.96
CA PHE A 407 -40.82 -46.51 -35.36
C PHE A 407 -42.07 -46.68 -36.22
N ASN A 408 -42.45 -45.62 -36.94
CA ASN A 408 -43.47 -45.66 -37.97
C ASN A 408 -42.76 -45.59 -39.33
N ASP A 409 -42.60 -46.72 -39.98
CA ASP A 409 -41.84 -46.84 -41.21
C ASP A 409 -42.44 -47.91 -42.14
N ASN A 410 -42.00 -47.98 -43.38
CA ASN A 410 -42.45 -49.02 -44.30
C ASN A 410 -41.73 -50.36 -44.04
N ASN A 411 -42.33 -51.45 -44.53
CA ASN A 411 -41.82 -52.82 -44.33
C ASN A 411 -40.37 -53.00 -44.82
N TYR A 412 -39.98 -52.30 -45.88
CA TYR A 412 -38.62 -52.32 -46.41
C TYR A 412 -37.61 -51.77 -45.40
N ASN A 413 -37.88 -50.59 -44.85
CA ASN A 413 -37.00 -49.93 -43.87
C ASN A 413 -36.94 -50.70 -42.54
N HIS A 414 -38.03 -51.37 -42.14
CA HIS A 414 -38.01 -52.26 -40.98
C HIS A 414 -37.15 -53.51 -41.17
N ILE A 415 -37.10 -54.10 -42.37
CA ILE A 415 -36.24 -55.26 -42.65
C ILE A 415 -34.76 -54.85 -42.73
N ILE A 416 -34.43 -53.78 -43.46
CA ILE A 416 -33.04 -53.30 -43.60
C ILE A 416 -32.42 -52.91 -42.25
N SER A 417 -33.24 -52.42 -41.32
CA SER A 417 -32.81 -52.05 -39.97
C SER A 417 -32.84 -53.21 -38.96
N GLY A 418 -33.15 -54.43 -39.39
CA GLY A 418 -33.21 -55.62 -38.54
C GLY A 418 -34.38 -55.63 -37.54
N ARG A 419 -35.39 -54.77 -37.73
CA ARG A 419 -36.60 -54.68 -36.89
C ARG A 419 -37.67 -55.72 -37.28
N ALA A 420 -37.60 -56.25 -38.50
CA ALA A 420 -38.42 -57.33 -39.02
C ALA A 420 -37.57 -58.27 -39.88
N TYR A 421 -38.04 -59.49 -40.14
CA TYR A 421 -37.43 -60.41 -41.09
C TYR A 421 -38.42 -60.82 -42.17
N HIS A 422 -37.91 -61.19 -43.34
CA HIS A 422 -38.74 -61.63 -44.46
C HIS A 422 -39.05 -63.12 -44.34
N SER A 423 -40.33 -63.47 -44.44
CA SER A 423 -40.76 -64.87 -44.56
C SER A 423 -41.87 -64.96 -45.59
N MET A 424 -41.63 -65.70 -46.67
CA MET A 424 -42.53 -65.78 -47.83
C MET A 424 -42.85 -64.40 -48.44
N ASN A 425 -44.10 -63.92 -48.36
CA ASN A 425 -44.52 -62.60 -48.87
C ASN A 425 -44.67 -61.54 -47.77
N ASP A 426 -44.32 -61.89 -46.53
CA ASP A 426 -44.63 -61.09 -45.36
C ASP A 426 -43.38 -60.53 -44.69
N ALA A 427 -43.52 -59.36 -44.07
CA ALA A 427 -42.54 -58.79 -43.16
C ALA A 427 -42.99 -59.11 -41.73
N LEU A 428 -42.30 -60.05 -41.07
CA LEU A 428 -42.64 -60.50 -39.73
C LEU A 428 -41.82 -59.73 -38.68
N PRO A 429 -42.47 -59.08 -37.70
CA PRO A 429 -41.78 -58.51 -36.55
C PRO A 429 -41.01 -59.60 -35.78
N VAL A 430 -39.75 -59.32 -35.42
CA VAL A 430 -38.86 -60.27 -34.72
C VAL A 430 -39.41 -60.67 -33.33
N ASP A 431 -40.28 -59.84 -32.75
CA ASP A 431 -40.83 -60.03 -31.40
C ASP A 431 -42.17 -60.79 -31.36
N THR A 432 -42.99 -60.71 -32.41
CA THR A 432 -44.36 -61.27 -32.41
C THR A 432 -44.62 -62.33 -33.47
N ASN A 433 -43.81 -62.42 -34.52
CA ASN A 433 -43.95 -63.39 -35.63
C ASN A 433 -45.35 -63.44 -36.28
N GLN A 434 -46.13 -62.35 -36.22
CA GLN A 434 -47.47 -62.26 -36.84
C GLN A 434 -47.47 -61.26 -38.00
N ASN A 435 -48.03 -61.68 -39.15
CA ASN A 435 -48.17 -60.84 -40.34
C ASN A 435 -49.26 -59.77 -40.15
N ARG A 436 -48.98 -58.52 -40.53
CA ARG A 436 -49.79 -57.32 -40.23
C ARG A 436 -49.93 -56.33 -41.43
N GLU A 437 -49.85 -56.81 -42.68
CA GLU A 437 -50.06 -56.03 -43.93
C GLU A 437 -48.99 -54.93 -44.23
N LEU A 438 -49.27 -54.05 -45.22
CA LEU A 438 -48.30 -53.24 -45.98
C LEU A 438 -47.71 -52.00 -45.25
N TYR A 439 -48.35 -51.52 -44.17
CA TYR A 439 -47.89 -50.38 -43.36
C TYR A 439 -47.90 -50.78 -41.88
N ASN A 440 -46.73 -51.07 -41.33
CA ASN A 440 -46.62 -51.58 -39.97
C ASN A 440 -46.11 -50.53 -38.99
N LYS A 441 -46.79 -50.41 -37.85
CA LYS A 441 -46.33 -49.65 -36.68
C LYS A 441 -45.66 -50.64 -35.74
N PHE A 442 -44.33 -50.60 -35.61
CA PHE A 442 -43.59 -51.55 -34.77
C PHE A 442 -43.35 -50.98 -33.38
N GLN A 443 -43.83 -51.68 -32.35
CA GLN A 443 -43.65 -51.32 -30.95
C GLN A 443 -42.88 -52.43 -30.24
N ARG A 444 -41.62 -52.18 -29.87
CA ARG A 444 -40.88 -53.16 -29.06
C ARG A 444 -41.20 -52.92 -27.59
N THR A 445 -42.14 -53.68 -27.03
CA THR A 445 -42.34 -53.75 -25.58
C THR A 445 -41.52 -54.89 -25.01
N LYS A 446 -40.65 -54.61 -24.04
CA LYS A 446 -40.50 -55.56 -22.94
C LYS A 446 -40.90 -54.86 -21.64
N GLU A 447 -42.03 -55.37 -21.15
CA GLU A 447 -42.68 -55.22 -19.85
C GLU A 447 -43.51 -53.94 -19.59
N ASN A 448 -44.83 -54.15 -19.74
CA ASN A 448 -45.96 -53.53 -19.05
C ASN A 448 -46.25 -52.05 -19.31
N ASP A 449 -46.87 -51.77 -20.45
CA ASP A 449 -48.26 -51.29 -20.51
C ASP A 449 -48.71 -51.06 -21.96
N CYS A 450 -49.88 -51.60 -22.31
CA CYS A 450 -50.52 -51.49 -23.62
C CYS A 450 -51.25 -50.15 -23.76
N ILE A 451 -51.04 -49.42 -24.87
CA ILE A 451 -52.07 -48.55 -25.46
C ILE A 451 -51.99 -48.70 -26.99
N ILE A 452 -53.13 -49.06 -27.58
CA ILE A 452 -53.37 -49.34 -28.99
C ILE A 452 -53.86 -48.05 -29.66
N GLU A 453 -53.23 -47.66 -30.77
CA GLU A 453 -53.87 -46.94 -31.89
C GLU A 453 -53.38 -47.50 -33.22
#